data_AF-A0A0L0ETW0-F1
#
_entry.id   AF-A0A0L0ETW0-F1
#
_cell.length_a   1.000
_cell.length_b   1.000
_cell.length_c   1.000
_cell.angle_alpha   90.00
_cell.angle_beta   90.00
_cell.angle_gamma   90.00
#
_symmetry.space_group_name_H-M   'P 1'
#
loop_
_entity.id
_entity.type
_entity.pdbx_description
1 polymer ?
#
loop_
_entity_poly.entity_id
_entity_poly.type
_entity_poly.pdbx_seq_one_letter_code
_entity_poly.pdbx_strand_id
1 'polypeptide(L)'
;MGCILALSSFGTYASGKWHTSKINSVYPTSQGGFVLTFKTNAPGCSQAINSANKYHYVEVNKNSMTMEGANKIYSLALMAAASGKAMSFYYDSTSDKCYINRAHVQF
;
A
#
# COMPACT_ATOMS: atom_id res chain seq x y z
N MET A 1 36.90 -33.13 -13.19
CA MET A 1 36.75 -31.66 -13.34
C MET A 1 35.36 -31.40 -13.89
N GLY A 2 34.49 -30.72 -13.16
CA GLY A 2 33.14 -30.36 -13.62
C GLY A 2 32.06 -30.54 -12.56
N CYS A 3 31.94 -29.59 -11.64
CA CYS A 3 30.77 -29.48 -10.75
C CYS A 3 29.82 -28.46 -11.37
N ILE A 4 28.68 -28.91 -11.91
CA ILE A 4 27.67 -28.05 -12.52
C ILE A 4 26.83 -27.44 -11.40
N LEU A 5 27.02 -26.14 -11.14
CA LEU A 5 26.18 -25.36 -10.23
C LEU A 5 24.85 -25.03 -10.93
N ALA A 6 23.78 -25.75 -10.58
CA ALA A 6 22.42 -25.37 -10.96
C ALA A 6 21.98 -24.16 -10.12
N LEU A 7 22.01 -22.97 -10.72
CA LEU A 7 21.34 -21.80 -10.16
C LEU A 7 19.83 -21.97 -10.31
N SER A 8 19.17 -22.46 -9.26
CA SER A 8 17.72 -22.39 -9.13
C SER A 8 17.33 -20.94 -8.86
N SER A 9 16.84 -20.25 -9.89
CA SER A 9 16.22 -18.93 -9.78
C SER A 9 14.93 -19.06 -8.96
N PHE A 10 14.99 -18.80 -7.65
CA PHE A 10 13.77 -18.62 -6.86
C PHE A 10 13.10 -17.34 -7.35
N GLY A 11 11.97 -17.48 -8.05
CA GLY A 11 11.16 -16.36 -8.44
C GLY A 11 10.85 -15.50 -7.21
N THR A 12 11.21 -14.21 -7.28
CA THR A 12 10.85 -13.24 -6.26
C THR A 12 9.33 -13.27 -6.11
N TYR A 13 8.82 -13.79 -5.00
CA TYR A 13 7.39 -13.73 -4.70
C TYR A 13 7.01 -12.25 -4.67
N ALA A 14 6.15 -11.84 -5.61
CA ALA A 14 5.55 -10.51 -5.61
C ALA A 14 4.83 -10.33 -4.27
N SER A 15 5.45 -9.61 -3.32
CA SER A 15 4.96 -9.51 -1.94
C SER A 15 3.83 -8.49 -1.80
N GLY A 16 2.96 -8.42 -2.79
CA GLY A 16 1.79 -7.58 -2.69
C GLY A 16 0.68 -8.29 -1.93
N LYS A 17 0.06 -7.58 -0.99
CA LYS A 17 -0.99 -8.11 -0.12
C LYS A 17 -2.21 -7.22 -0.18
N TRP A 18 -3.38 -7.84 -0.15
CA TRP A 18 -4.65 -7.14 0.09
C TRP A 18 -4.88 -7.00 1.59
N HIS A 19 -5.39 -5.84 2.00
CA HIS A 19 -5.93 -5.61 3.34
C HIS A 19 -7.18 -4.76 3.22
N THR A 20 -8.11 -4.92 4.17
CA THR A 20 -9.38 -4.20 4.18
C THR A 20 -9.58 -3.57 5.55
N SER A 21 -9.83 -2.26 5.57
CA SER A 21 -10.12 -1.52 6.80
C SER A 21 -10.81 -0.20 6.47
N LYS A 22 -11.48 0.39 7.47
CA LYS A 22 -11.89 1.80 7.42
C LYS A 22 -10.67 2.71 7.48
N ILE A 23 -10.77 3.85 6.82
CA ILE A 23 -9.75 4.89 6.84
C ILE A 23 -9.76 5.59 8.20
N ASN A 24 -8.57 5.83 8.73
CA ASN A 24 -8.36 6.61 9.93
C ASN A 24 -7.92 8.04 9.59
N SER A 25 -7.01 8.20 8.63
CA SER A 25 -6.60 9.52 8.12
C SER A 25 -6.14 9.45 6.67
N VAL A 26 -6.32 10.57 5.96
CA VAL A 26 -5.73 10.87 4.65
C VAL A 26 -4.79 12.05 4.86
N TYR A 27 -3.50 11.87 4.58
CA TYR A 27 -2.46 12.87 4.87
C TYR A 27 -1.63 13.18 3.62
N PRO A 28 -1.88 14.31 2.93
CA PRO A 28 -1.04 14.77 1.84
C PRO A 28 0.39 15.06 2.30
N THR A 29 1.37 14.75 1.45
CA THR A 29 2.79 15.01 1.72
C THR A 29 3.29 16.17 0.87
N SER A 30 4.38 16.82 1.29
CA SER A 30 5.00 17.93 0.54
C SER A 30 5.60 17.52 -0.82
N GLN A 31 5.74 16.21 -1.08
CA GLN A 31 6.30 15.66 -2.31
C GLN A 31 5.23 15.32 -3.37
N GLY A 32 3.97 15.71 -3.14
CA GLY A 32 2.86 15.46 -4.07
C GLY A 32 2.23 14.07 -3.97
N GLY A 33 2.78 13.17 -3.15
CA GLY A 33 2.12 11.93 -2.74
C GLY A 33 1.26 12.11 -1.49
N PHE A 34 0.67 11.03 -0.99
CA PHE A 34 -0.10 11.04 0.24
C PHE A 34 0.06 9.74 1.02
N VAL A 35 -0.25 9.81 2.32
CA VAL A 35 -0.25 8.69 3.25
C VAL A 35 -1.69 8.40 3.66
N LEU A 36 -2.02 7.11 3.69
CA LEU A 36 -3.25 6.60 4.26
C LEU A 36 -2.92 5.86 5.57
N THR A 37 -3.74 6.10 6.58
CA THR A 37 -3.77 5.25 7.77
C THR A 37 -5.14 4.62 7.93
N PHE A 38 -5.17 3.46 8.58
CA PHE A 38 -6.36 2.62 8.67
C PHE A 38 -6.66 2.29 10.12
N LYS A 39 -7.96 2.15 10.46
CA LYS A 39 -8.41 1.79 11.81
C LYS A 39 -7.86 0.44 12.28
N THR A 40 -7.65 -0.49 11.36
CA THR A 40 -6.97 -1.77 11.61
C THR A 40 -5.72 -1.84 10.75
N ASN A 41 -4.57 -2.04 11.39
CA ASN A 41 -3.28 -2.12 10.70
C ASN A 41 -3.17 -3.33 9.78
N ALA A 42 -2.58 -3.13 8.61
CA ALA A 42 -2.21 -4.25 7.75
C ALA A 42 -1.05 -5.03 8.41
N PRO A 43 -1.21 -6.34 8.69
CA PRO A 43 -0.23 -7.09 9.47
C PRO A 43 1.11 -7.24 8.73
N GLY A 44 1.09 -7.28 7.41
CA GLY A 44 2.28 -7.40 6.57
C GLY A 44 3.03 -6.09 6.34
N CYS A 45 2.54 -4.95 6.81
CA CYS A 45 3.24 -3.69 6.68
C CYS A 45 4.22 -3.53 7.86
N SER A 46 5.53 -3.51 7.61
CA SER A 46 6.57 -3.41 8.65
C SER A 46 6.75 -1.98 9.19
N GLN A 47 6.22 -0.95 8.51
CA GLN A 47 6.44 0.45 8.86
C GLN A 47 6.11 0.76 10.32
N ALA A 48 7.12 1.31 11.01
CA ALA A 48 7.15 1.57 12.44
C ALA A 48 7.05 3.07 12.79
N ILE A 49 6.17 3.84 12.14
CA ILE A 49 6.01 5.27 12.49
C ILE A 49 5.29 5.40 13.84
N ASN A 50 4.28 4.57 14.10
CA ASN A 50 3.68 4.37 15.43
C ASN A 50 2.98 3.01 15.52
N SER A 51 2.82 2.49 16.73
CA SER A 51 2.14 1.20 16.99
C SER A 51 0.63 1.27 16.73
N ALA A 52 0.07 2.48 16.72
CA ALA A 52 -1.37 2.71 16.64
C ALA A 52 -1.91 2.59 15.21
N ASN A 53 -1.25 3.22 14.23
CA ASN A 53 -1.72 3.38 12.85
C ASN A 53 -0.52 3.38 11.87
N LYS A 54 -0.30 2.26 11.19
CA LYS A 54 0.77 2.10 10.19
C LYS A 54 0.50 2.89 8.93
N TYR A 55 1.53 3.59 8.44
CA TYR A 55 1.45 4.42 7.25
C TYR A 55 1.52 3.57 5.99
N HIS A 56 0.64 3.88 5.04
CA HIS A 56 0.65 3.31 3.70
C HIS A 56 0.78 4.44 2.68
N TYR A 57 1.83 4.39 1.88
CA TYR A 57 2.17 5.49 0.99
C TYR A 57 1.57 5.29 -0.40
N VAL A 58 1.09 6.37 -0.99
CA VAL A 58 0.73 6.47 -2.41
C VAL A 58 1.64 7.53 -3.03
N GLU A 59 2.63 7.08 -3.79
CA GLU A 59 3.65 7.93 -4.40
C GLU A 59 3.80 7.56 -5.88
N VAL A 60 3.88 8.56 -6.76
CA VAL A 60 4.11 8.34 -8.20
C VAL A 60 5.46 7.66 -8.42
N ASN A 61 5.53 6.76 -9.41
CA ASN A 61 6.69 5.93 -9.74
C ASN A 61 7.10 4.91 -8.65
N LYS A 62 6.27 4.72 -7.62
CA LYS A 62 6.45 3.66 -6.61
C LYS A 62 5.40 2.58 -6.80
N ASN A 63 5.79 1.30 -6.71
CA ASN A 63 4.88 0.16 -6.91
C ASN A 63 4.04 0.26 -8.20
N SER A 64 4.64 0.74 -9.30
CA SER A 64 3.98 0.98 -10.59
C SER A 64 2.83 2.00 -10.56
N MET A 65 2.85 2.93 -9.59
CA MET A 65 1.86 4.00 -9.47
C MET A 65 2.08 5.12 -10.50
N THR A 66 1.03 5.49 -11.23
CA THR A 66 0.99 6.69 -12.08
C THR A 66 0.34 7.86 -11.34
N MET A 67 0.52 9.09 -11.85
CA MET A 67 -0.19 10.26 -11.31
C MET A 67 -1.71 10.10 -11.36
N GLU A 68 -2.23 9.59 -12.47
CA GLU A 68 -3.67 9.32 -12.62
C GLU A 68 -4.17 8.28 -11.62
N GLY A 69 -3.39 7.21 -11.41
CA GLY A 69 -3.69 6.19 -10.40
C GLY A 69 -3.72 6.77 -8.98
N ALA A 70 -2.75 7.62 -8.65
CA ALA A 70 -2.65 8.24 -7.34
C ALA A 70 -3.87 9.15 -7.07
N ASN A 71 -4.26 9.96 -8.05
CA ASN A 71 -5.45 10.81 -7.96
C ASN A 71 -6.74 10.00 -7.78
N LYS A 72 -6.89 8.88 -8.51
CA LYS A 72 -8.05 7.98 -8.35
C LYS A 72 -8.10 7.36 -6.95
N ILE A 73 -6.95 6.90 -6.42
CA ILE A 73 -6.89 6.35 -5.06
C ILE A 73 -7.19 7.43 -4.03
N TYR A 74 -6.71 8.66 -4.22
CA TYR A 74 -7.01 9.78 -3.34
C TYR A 74 -8.52 10.05 -3.27
N SER A 75 -9.20 10.10 -4.43
CA SER A 75 -10.66 10.24 -4.49
C SER A 75 -11.40 9.09 -3.81
N LEU A 76 -10.97 7.83 -4.04
CA LEU A 76 -11.55 6.66 -3.37
C LEU A 76 -11.38 6.74 -1.85
N ALA A 77 -10.20 7.16 -1.39
CA ALA A 77 -9.89 7.29 0.02
C ALA A 77 -10.75 8.37 0.69
N LEU A 78 -10.88 9.55 0.08
CA LEU A 78 -11.76 10.60 0.60
C LEU A 78 -13.22 10.15 0.64
N MET A 79 -13.71 9.48 -0.40
CA MET A 79 -15.08 8.98 -0.43
C MET A 79 -15.32 7.92 0.65
N ALA A 80 -14.43 6.94 0.80
CA ALA A 80 -14.54 5.92 1.84
C ALA A 80 -14.49 6.53 3.25
N ALA A 81 -13.62 7.52 3.47
CA ALA A 81 -13.54 8.24 4.74
C ALA A 81 -14.83 9.03 5.04
N ALA A 82 -15.33 9.79 4.07
CA ALA A 82 -16.54 10.60 4.22
C ALA A 82 -17.81 9.76 4.40
N SER A 83 -17.89 8.60 3.75
CA SER A 83 -19.03 7.68 3.83
C SER A 83 -18.93 6.66 4.98
N GLY A 84 -17.81 6.63 5.71
CA GLY A 84 -17.56 5.63 6.75
C GLY A 84 -17.45 4.19 6.24
N LYS A 85 -17.26 4.00 4.93
CA LYS A 85 -17.12 2.70 4.27
C LYS A 85 -15.70 2.14 4.40
N ALA A 86 -15.59 0.83 4.32
CA ALA A 86 -14.28 0.17 4.32
C ALA A 86 -13.64 0.30 2.93
N MET A 87 -12.32 0.44 2.91
CA MET A 87 -11.53 0.40 1.69
C MET A 87 -10.65 -0.86 1.74
N SER A 88 -10.66 -1.62 0.64
CA SER A 88 -9.69 -2.67 0.42
C SER A 88 -8.57 -2.13 -0.45
N PHE A 89 -7.32 -2.40 -0.10
CA PHE A 89 -6.16 -1.87 -0.78
C PHE A 89 -5.07 -2.94 -0.93
N TYR A 90 -4.35 -2.85 -2.04
CA TYR A 90 -3.21 -3.70 -2.35
C TYR A 90 -1.93 -2.91 -2.13
N TYR A 91 -1.05 -3.44 -1.29
CA TYR A 91 0.21 -2.79 -0.93
C TYR A 91 1.38 -3.74 -1.08
N ASP A 92 2.55 -3.18 -1.36
CA ASP A 92 3.83 -3.90 -1.32
C ASP A 92 4.25 -4.10 0.15
N SER A 93 4.21 -5.34 0.62
CA SER A 93 4.60 -5.70 2.00
C SER A 93 6.09 -5.94 2.20
N THR A 94 6.91 -5.86 1.14
CA THR A 94 8.38 -5.90 1.26
C THR A 94 9.00 -4.52 1.43
N SER A 95 8.34 -3.48 0.95
CA SER A 95 8.75 -2.11 1.20
C SER A 95 8.36 -1.70 2.61
N ASP A 96 9.29 -1.10 3.34
CA ASP A 96 8.95 -0.49 4.63
C ASP A 96 7.80 0.48 4.45
N LYS A 97 7.79 1.31 3.40
CA LYS A 97 6.73 2.31 3.13
C LYS A 97 5.38 1.74 2.69
N CYS A 98 5.22 0.43 2.53
CA CYS A 98 3.93 -0.21 2.26
C CYS A 98 3.16 0.44 1.11
N TYR A 99 3.82 0.60 -0.03
CA TYR A 99 3.32 1.36 -1.16
C TYR A 99 2.03 0.76 -1.72
N ILE A 100 0.94 1.51 -1.72
CA ILE A 100 -0.34 1.10 -2.30
C ILE A 100 -0.32 1.36 -3.80
N ASN A 101 -0.80 0.40 -4.60
CA ASN A 101 -1.01 0.63 -6.02
C ASN A 101 -2.42 0.36 -6.56
N ARG A 102 -3.29 -0.28 -5.79
CA ARG A 102 -4.69 -0.55 -6.15
C ARG A 102 -5.56 -0.46 -4.92
N ALA A 103 -6.77 0.04 -5.09
CA ALA A 103 -7.76 0.06 -4.02
C ALA A 103 -9.18 0.04 -4.59
N HIS A 104 -10.14 -0.39 -3.77
CA HIS A 104 -11.56 -0.28 -4.03
C HIS A 104 -12.34 -0.05 -2.73
N VAL A 105 -13.51 0.57 -2.83
CA VAL A 105 -14.41 0.75 -1.68
C VAL A 105 -15.41 -0.40 -1.63
N GLN A 106 -15.68 -0.90 -0.43
CA GLN A 106 -16.71 -1.89 -0.19
C GLN A 106 -18.03 -1.16 0.17
N PHE A 107 -19.02 -1.28 -0.69
CA PHE A 107 -20.33 -0.64 -0.56
C PHE A 107 -21.32 -1.49 0.24
#